data_AF-A0A3P6DSB7-F1
#
_entry.id   AF-A0A3P6DSB7-F1
#
_cell.length_a   1.000
_cell.length_b   1.000
_cell.length_c   1.000
_cell.angle_alpha   90.00
_cell.angle_beta   90.00
_cell.angle_gamma   90.00
#
_symmetry.space_group_name_H-M   'P 1'
#
loop_
_entity.id
_entity.type
_entity.pdbx_description
1 polymer ?
#
loop_
_entity_poly.entity_id
_entity_poly.type
_entity_poly.pdbx_seq_one_letter_code
_entity_poly.pdbx_strand_id
1 'polypeptide(L)'
;MTDMADPYYVEMKQHKRDADWLFACMYANYCIPKKCTCGGAITVETDERGRNYYVCKVFEDDGLHIRHICLDAIEEEFDDIQELKNLLMRGR
;
A
#
# COMPACT_ATOMS: atom_id res chain seq x y z
N MET A 1 -28.13 -27.24 13.15
CA MET A 1 -27.35 -26.30 13.99
C MET A 1 -26.10 -27.07 14.38
N THR A 2 -24.89 -26.81 13.90
CA THR A 2 -24.25 -25.63 13.32
C THR A 2 -23.37 -26.07 12.14
N ASP A 3 -23.50 -25.40 11.01
CA ASP A 3 -22.54 -25.50 9.89
C ASP A 3 -21.24 -24.82 10.34
N MET A 4 -20.43 -25.53 11.11
CA MET A 4 -19.07 -25.13 11.43
C MET A 4 -18.29 -25.35 10.14
N ALA A 5 -18.19 -24.31 9.32
CA ALA A 5 -17.37 -24.34 8.12
C ALA A 5 -16.01 -24.95 8.49
N ASP A 6 -15.64 -26.02 7.80
CA ASP A 6 -14.37 -26.74 8.02
C ASP A 6 -13.23 -25.72 8.16
N PRO A 7 -12.51 -25.70 9.30
CA PRO A 7 -11.46 -24.73 9.59
C PRO A 7 -10.45 -24.59 8.44
N TYR A 8 -10.14 -25.70 7.76
CA TYR A 8 -9.25 -25.71 6.59
C TYR A 8 -9.79 -24.83 5.44
N TYR A 9 -11.09 -24.91 5.15
CA TYR A 9 -11.72 -24.08 4.12
C TYR A 9 -11.87 -22.62 4.54
N VAL A 10 -11.97 -22.33 5.85
CA VAL A 10 -11.99 -20.96 6.37
C VAL A 10 -10.63 -20.29 6.20
N GLU A 11 -9.56 -20.99 6.59
CA GLU A 11 -8.17 -20.53 6.44
C GLU A 11 -7.83 -20.31 4.96
N MET A 12 -8.13 -21.27 4.08
CA MET A 12 -7.83 -21.14 2.66
C MET A 12 -8.56 -19.95 2.01
N LYS A 13 -9.80 -19.65 2.44
CA LYS A 13 -10.54 -18.46 1.99
C LYS A 13 -9.89 -17.17 2.49
N GLN A 14 -9.33 -17.15 3.69
CA GLN A 14 -8.60 -15.99 4.20
C GLN A 14 -7.32 -15.77 3.40
N HIS A 15 -6.50 -16.80 3.22
CA HIS A 15 -5.27 -16.70 2.42
C HIS A 15 -5.52 -16.21 0.99
N LYS A 16 -6.62 -16.66 0.36
CA LYS A 16 -7.00 -16.16 -0.97
C LYS A 16 -7.32 -14.66 -0.93
N ARG A 17 -8.09 -14.21 0.06
CA ARG A 17 -8.39 -12.77 0.21
C ARG A 17 -7.12 -11.96 0.42
N ASP A 18 -6.22 -12.43 1.27
CA ASP A 18 -4.96 -11.75 1.54
C ASP A 18 -4.11 -11.66 0.26
N ALA A 19 -4.01 -12.75 -0.51
CA ALA A 19 -3.31 -12.77 -1.79
C ALA A 19 -3.93 -11.84 -2.84
N ASP A 20 -5.27 -11.81 -2.94
CA ASP A 20 -5.98 -10.88 -3.83
C ASP A 20 -5.78 -9.41 -3.41
N TRP A 21 -5.57 -9.16 -2.10
CA TRP A 21 -5.39 -7.83 -1.53
C TRP A 21 -3.98 -7.26 -1.74
N LEU A 22 -2.96 -8.12 -1.88
CA LEU A 22 -1.56 -7.71 -2.06
C LEU A 22 -1.35 -6.77 -3.25
N PHE A 23 -1.98 -7.04 -4.40
CA PHE A 23 -1.83 -6.17 -5.58
C PHE A 23 -2.39 -4.78 -5.34
N ALA A 24 -3.57 -4.67 -4.72
CA ALA A 24 -4.15 -3.38 -4.38
C ALA A 24 -3.25 -2.61 -3.41
N CYS A 25 -2.65 -3.31 -2.43
CA CYS A 25 -1.70 -2.71 -1.49
C CYS A 25 -0.43 -2.24 -2.19
N MET A 26 0.11 -3.02 -3.11
CA MET A 26 1.28 -2.65 -3.90
C MET A 26 1.03 -1.34 -4.66
N TYR A 27 -0.09 -1.22 -5.38
CA TYR A 27 -0.42 0.02 -6.09
C TYR A 27 -0.71 1.19 -5.14
N ALA A 28 -1.31 0.94 -3.97
CA ALA A 28 -1.56 1.98 -2.99
C ALA A 28 -0.28 2.45 -2.27
N ASN A 29 0.78 1.66 -2.29
CA ASN A 29 2.11 2.02 -1.79
C ASN A 29 2.96 2.74 -2.85
N TYR A 30 2.50 2.87 -4.10
CA TYR A 30 3.22 3.63 -5.12
C TYR A 30 2.89 5.13 -4.97
N CYS A 31 3.92 5.97 -5.08
CA CYS A 31 3.84 7.41 -4.91
C CYS A 31 3.40 7.80 -3.48
N ILE A 32 3.01 9.07 -3.25
CA ILE A 32 2.62 9.53 -1.91
C ILE A 32 1.23 8.95 -1.56
N PRO A 33 1.13 8.08 -0.54
CA PRO A 33 -0.13 7.42 -0.23
C PRO A 33 -1.11 8.39 0.42
N LYS A 34 -2.32 8.49 -0.13
CA LYS A 34 -3.40 9.35 0.39
C LYS A 34 -4.31 8.63 1.38
N LYS A 35 -4.47 7.31 1.21
CA LYS A 35 -5.36 6.46 2.01
C LYS A 35 -4.89 5.01 1.90
N CYS A 36 -4.98 4.25 2.99
CA CYS A 36 -4.69 2.82 2.95
C CYS A 36 -5.86 2.04 2.34
N THR A 37 -5.57 0.91 1.70
CA THR A 37 -6.56 -0.01 1.13
C THR A 37 -7.60 -0.46 2.17
N CYS A 38 -7.20 -0.63 3.43
CA CYS A 38 -8.10 -0.94 4.54
C CYS A 38 -9.08 0.19 4.91
N GLY A 39 -8.91 1.38 4.33
CA GLY A 39 -9.70 2.57 4.66
C GLY A 39 -9.06 3.48 5.71
N GLY A 40 -7.99 3.03 6.37
CA GLY A 40 -7.28 3.77 7.40
C GLY A 40 -6.60 5.04 6.89
N ALA A 41 -6.53 6.04 7.78
CA ALA A 41 -5.76 7.26 7.55
C ALA A 41 -4.26 6.97 7.53
N ILE A 42 -3.52 7.81 6.80
CA ILE A 42 -2.06 7.78 6.74
C ILE A 42 -1.49 8.80 7.73
N THR A 43 -0.54 8.37 8.53
CA THR A 43 0.27 9.18 9.44
C THR A 43 1.71 9.21 8.96
N VAL A 44 2.52 10.11 9.52
CA VAL A 44 3.97 10.15 9.29
C VAL A 44 4.68 9.73 10.57
N GLU A 45 5.57 8.76 10.44
CA GLU A 45 6.40 8.26 11.54
C GLU A 45 7.88 8.37 11.19
N THR A 46 8.73 8.52 12.20
CA THR A 46 10.18 8.61 12.04
C THR A 46 10.84 7.46 12.79
N ASP A 47 11.71 6.70 12.12
CA ASP A 47 12.49 5.65 12.78
C ASP A 47 13.66 6.22 13.60
N GLU A 48 14.31 5.36 14.39
CA GLU A 48 15.47 5.73 15.22
C GLU A 48 16.66 6.28 14.42
N ARG A 49 16.69 6.04 13.10
CA ARG A 49 17.72 6.52 12.17
C ARG A 49 17.31 7.82 11.46
N GLY A 50 16.16 8.40 11.81
CA GLY A 50 15.65 9.63 11.22
C GLY A 50 14.98 9.44 9.85
N ARG A 51 14.68 8.21 9.42
CA ARG A 51 13.93 7.95 8.19
C ARG A 51 12.45 8.13 8.44
N ASN A 52 11.81 8.89 7.56
CA ASN A 52 10.37 9.16 7.62
C ASN A 52 9.61 8.15 6.77
N TYR A 53 8.47 7.72 7.30
CA TYR A 53 7.57 6.76 6.68
C TYR A 53 6.14 7.30 6.66
N TYR A 54 5.45 7.12 5.54
CA TYR A 54 4.00 7.16 5.49
C TYR A 54 3.46 5.83 6.01
N VAL A 55 2.66 5.86 7.08
CA VAL A 55 2.24 4.65 7.79
C VAL A 55 0.72 4.63 7.93
N CYS A 56 0.09 3.48 7.73
CA CYS A 56 -1.31 3.30 8.08
C CYS A 56 -1.51 3.42 9.60
N LYS A 57 -2.53 4.16 10.05
CA LYS A 57 -2.81 4.32 11.50
C LYS A 57 -3.01 2.99 12.25
N VAL A 58 -3.46 1.95 11.56
CA VAL A 58 -3.69 0.59 12.09
C VAL A 58 -2.67 -0.39 11.50
N PHE A 59 -1.45 0.07 11.25
CA PHE A 59 -0.41 -0.74 10.63
C PHE A 59 -0.10 -2.00 11.44
N GLU A 60 -0.09 -3.12 10.74
CA GLU A 60 0.47 -4.39 11.17
C GLU A 60 1.53 -4.80 10.13
N ASP A 61 2.58 -5.50 10.55
CA ASP A 61 3.64 -5.97 9.65
C ASP A 61 3.19 -7.25 8.91
N ASP A 62 2.09 -7.14 8.18
CA ASP A 62 1.38 -8.22 7.50
C ASP A 62 1.43 -8.11 5.96
N GLY A 63 1.98 -6.99 5.44
CA GLY A 63 2.03 -6.69 4.01
C GLY A 63 0.71 -6.19 3.41
N LEU A 64 -0.34 -6.03 4.21
CA LEU A 64 -1.67 -5.55 3.81
C LEU A 64 -1.89 -4.07 4.19
N HIS A 65 -1.03 -3.51 5.04
CA HIS A 65 -1.04 -2.12 5.43
C HIS A 65 0.13 -1.32 4.85
N ILE A 66 -0.12 -0.03 4.60
CA ILE A 66 0.89 0.88 4.03
C ILE A 66 1.96 1.19 5.07
N ARG A 67 3.22 0.99 4.67
CA ARG A 67 4.41 1.55 5.30
C ARG A 67 5.44 1.84 4.21
N HIS A 68 5.45 3.07 3.73
CA HIS A 68 6.29 3.49 2.61
C HIS A 68 7.28 4.57 3.02
N ILE A 69 8.51 4.54 2.52
CA ILE A 69 9.53 5.54 2.83
C ILE A 69 9.13 6.86 2.16
N CYS A 70 9.16 7.97 2.92
CA CYS A 70 8.71 9.25 2.38
C CYS A 70 9.58 9.75 1.21
N LEU A 71 10.88 9.46 1.22
CA LEU A 71 11.78 9.85 0.13
C LEU A 71 11.43 9.10 -1.15
N ASP A 72 11.38 7.77 -1.10
CA ASP A 72 11.03 6.90 -2.22
C ASP A 72 9.68 7.32 -2.84
N ALA A 73 8.66 7.58 -2.00
CA ALA A 73 7.35 8.07 -2.45
C ALA A 73 7.42 9.40 -3.23
N ILE A 74 8.33 10.31 -2.85
CA ILE A 74 8.52 11.59 -3.54
C ILE A 74 9.29 11.40 -4.85
N GLU A 75 10.28 10.52 -4.87
CA GLU A 75 11.03 10.17 -6.07
C GLU A 75 10.11 9.53 -7.13
N GLU A 76 9.24 8.61 -6.73
CA GLU A 76 8.21 8.00 -7.58
C GLU A 76 7.27 9.05 -8.19
N GLU A 77 6.79 10.01 -7.39
CA GLU A 77 5.95 11.12 -7.90
C GLU A 77 6.69 11.98 -8.94
N PHE A 78 7.99 12.20 -8.73
CA PHE A 78 8.79 12.99 -9.65
C PHE A 78 9.01 12.25 -10.99
N ASP A 79 9.24 10.93 -10.94
CA ASP A 79 9.37 10.09 -12.11
C ASP A 79 8.09 10.09 -12.96
N ASP A 80 6.93 9.94 -12.32
CA ASP A 80 5.62 10.03 -12.97
C ASP A 80 5.41 11.39 -13.66
N ILE A 81 5.75 12.49 -12.97
CA ILE A 81 5.65 13.85 -13.53
C ILE A 81 6.55 13.99 -14.76
N GLN A 82 7.78 13.47 -14.70
CA GLN A 82 8.73 13.55 -15.79
C GLN A 82 8.28 12.70 -16.99
N GLU A 83 7.68 11.53 -16.76
CA GLU A 83 7.07 10.71 -17.80
C GLU A 83 5.89 11.42 -18.46
N LEU A 84 4.95 11.95 -17.66
CA LEU A 84 3.80 12.70 -18.16
C LEU A 84 4.24 13.91 -19.00
N LYS A 85 5.26 14.64 -18.55
CA LYS A 85 5.86 15.74 -19.32
C LYS A 85 6.36 15.24 -20.67
N ASN A 86 7.11 14.15 -20.72
CA ASN A 86 7.62 13.60 -21.97
C ASN A 86 6.50 13.20 -22.93
N LEU A 87 5.43 12.59 -22.43
CA LEU A 87 4.24 12.22 -23.22
C LEU A 87 3.55 13.46 -23.81
N LEU A 88 3.34 14.50 -23.00
CA LEU A 88 2.75 15.77 -23.44
C LEU A 88 3.61 16.50 -24.49
N MET A 89 4.93 16.37 -24.41
CA MET A 89 5.85 16.96 -25.40
C MET A 89 5.89 16.18 -26.73
N ARG A 90 5.60 14.87 -26.72
CA ARG A 90 5.56 14.02 -27.92
C ARG A 90 4.25 14.14 -28.73
N GLY A 91 3.19 14.67 -28.13
CA GLY A 91 1.87 14.85 -28.76
C GLY A 91 1.65 16.19 -29.46
N ARG A 92 2.71 16.96 -29.75
CA ARG A 92 2.67 18.24 -30.48
C ARG A 92 3.49 18.19 -31.75
#